data_AF-A0A8T4UK81-F1
#
_entry.id   AF-A0A8T4UK81-F1
#
_cell.length_a   1.000
_cell.length_b   1.000
_cell.length_c   1.000
_cell.angle_alpha   90.00
_cell.angle_beta   90.00
_cell.angle_gamma   90.00
#
_symmetry.space_group_name_H-M   'P 1'
#
loop_
_entity.id
_entity.type
_entity.pdbx_description
1 polymer ?
#
loop_
_entity_poly.entity_id
_entity_poly.type
_entity_poly.pdbx_seq_one_letter_code
_entity_poly.pdbx_strand_id
1 'polypeptide(L)'
;MHEIEAQMAREHEEVERLVAQLRTGRSAARLLPLLRERLERHFTWEENVVFPLVERRCPQAERSELATLRREHAELRAILSGTDVTKLLEPLERHKEREERSVYAWLDDNLSRGERTGLLKEA
;
A
#
# COMPACT_ATOMS: atom_id res chain seq x y z
N MET A 1 -7.88 7.33 17.57
CA MET A 1 -7.93 5.87 17.32
C MET A 1 -7.44 5.72 15.90
N HIS A 2 -6.26 5.11 15.72
CA HIS A 2 -5.58 4.99 14.43
C HIS A 2 -6.14 3.79 13.67
N GLU A 3 -7.40 3.93 13.22
CA GLU A 3 -8.20 2.82 12.68
C GLU A 3 -7.73 2.44 11.27
N ILE A 4 -7.34 3.42 10.45
CA ILE A 4 -6.83 3.19 9.09
C ILE A 4 -5.43 2.59 9.17
N GLU A 5 -4.52 3.24 9.89
CA GLU A 5 -3.14 2.82 10.06
C GLU A 5 -3.06 1.38 10.59
N ALA A 6 -3.85 1.05 11.62
CA ALA A 6 -3.87 -0.31 12.16
C ALA A 6 -4.39 -1.37 11.18
N GLN A 7 -5.33 -1.02 10.31
CA GLN A 7 -5.83 -1.95 9.28
C GLN A 7 -4.80 -2.14 8.17
N MET A 8 -4.18 -1.06 7.69
CA MET A 8 -3.19 -1.12 6.62
C MET A 8 -1.89 -1.78 7.08
N ALA A 9 -1.46 -1.57 8.33
CA ALA A 9 -0.33 -2.29 8.92
C ALA A 9 -0.56 -3.82 8.90
N ARG A 10 -1.79 -4.29 9.14
CA ARG A 10 -2.11 -5.73 9.04
C ARG A 10 -2.00 -6.23 7.60
N GLU A 11 -2.44 -5.45 6.62
CA GLU A 11 -2.31 -5.78 5.21
C GLU A 11 -0.84 -5.83 4.78
N HIS A 12 -0.03 -4.88 5.23
CA HIS A 12 1.41 -4.83 5.01
C HIS A 12 2.13 -6.04 5.63
N GLU A 13 1.79 -6.41 6.86
CA GLU A 13 2.32 -7.64 7.47
C GLU A 13 1.96 -8.90 6.66
N GLU A 14 0.75 -8.97 6.08
CA GLU A 14 0.36 -10.09 5.22
C GLU A 14 1.19 -10.15 3.94
N VAL A 15 1.44 -8.99 3.31
CA VAL A 15 2.33 -8.85 2.14
C VAL A 15 3.75 -9.31 2.48
N GLU A 16 4.32 -8.85 3.58
CA GLU A 16 5.66 -9.23 4.04
C GLU A 16 5.76 -10.74 4.29
N ARG A 17 4.74 -11.35 4.92
CA ARG A 17 4.69 -12.81 5.12
C ARG A 17 4.67 -13.57 3.79
N LEU A 18 3.96 -13.07 2.77
CA LEU A 18 3.93 -13.69 1.44
C LEU A 18 5.29 -13.57 0.74
N VAL A 19 5.94 -12.41 0.82
CA VAL A 19 7.29 -12.19 0.28
C VAL A 19 8.31 -13.10 0.97
N ALA A 20 8.26 -13.22 2.29
CA ALA A 20 9.12 -14.11 3.05
C ALA A 20 8.95 -15.58 2.62
N GLN A 21 7.71 -16.04 2.41
CA GLN A 21 7.43 -17.39 1.92
C GLN A 21 7.95 -17.60 0.49
N LEU A 22 7.73 -16.63 -0.40
CA LEU A 22 8.24 -16.65 -1.78
C LEU A 22 9.77 -16.80 -1.84
N ARG A 23 10.49 -16.14 -0.93
CA ARG A 23 11.96 -16.26 -0.82
C ARG A 23 12.44 -17.65 -0.44
N THR A 24 11.61 -18.46 0.22
CA THR A 24 11.95 -19.86 0.51
C THR A 24 11.83 -20.76 -0.73
N GLY A 25 11.36 -20.23 -1.87
CA GLY A 25 11.17 -20.97 -3.13
C GLY A 25 9.99 -21.94 -3.12
N ARG A 26 9.44 -22.27 -1.95
CA ARG A 26 8.27 -23.15 -1.82
C ARG A 26 7.03 -22.43 -2.36
N SER A 27 6.29 -23.14 -3.21
CA SER A 27 4.98 -22.67 -3.70
C SER A 27 5.01 -21.35 -4.48
N ALA A 28 6.15 -20.95 -5.08
CA ALA A 28 6.27 -19.68 -5.80
C ALA A 28 5.20 -19.51 -6.90
N ALA A 29 4.91 -20.58 -7.64
CA ALA A 29 3.85 -20.61 -8.66
C ALA A 29 2.45 -20.31 -8.09
N ARG A 30 2.20 -20.62 -6.81
CA ARG A 30 0.93 -20.35 -6.13
C ARG A 30 0.93 -18.98 -5.43
N LEU A 31 2.03 -18.62 -4.79
CA LEU A 31 2.11 -17.42 -3.95
C LEU A 31 2.30 -16.14 -4.76
N LEU A 32 3.02 -16.19 -5.88
CA LEU A 32 3.29 -14.99 -6.69
C LEU A 32 2.01 -14.39 -7.30
N PRO A 33 1.07 -15.17 -7.87
CA PRO A 33 -0.21 -14.63 -8.30
C PRO A 33 -1.01 -14.00 -7.16
N LEU A 34 -1.02 -14.62 -5.97
CA LEU A 34 -1.73 -14.10 -4.80
C LEU A 34 -1.12 -12.78 -4.30
N LEU A 35 0.21 -12.67 -4.28
CA LEU A 35 0.89 -11.43 -3.93
C LEU A 35 0.56 -10.31 -4.93
N ARG A 36 0.59 -10.62 -6.24
CA ARG A 36 0.25 -9.67 -7.31
C ARG A 36 -1.19 -9.15 -7.17
N GLU A 37 -2.15 -10.06 -6.98
CA GLU A 37 -3.55 -9.68 -6.81
C GLU A 37 -3.77 -8.79 -5.59
N ARG A 38 -3.14 -9.12 -4.46
CA ARG A 38 -3.24 -8.33 -3.23
C ARG A 38 -2.67 -6.94 -3.39
N LEU A 39 -1.43 -6.83 -3.89
CA LEU A 39 -0.79 -5.54 -4.12
C LEU A 39 -1.54 -4.71 -5.17
N GLU A 40 -2.04 -5.34 -6.23
CA GLU A 40 -2.82 -4.59 -7.23
C GLU A 40 -4.14 -4.05 -6.66
N ARG A 41 -4.84 -4.82 -5.83
CA ARG A 41 -6.05 -4.33 -5.14
C ARG A 41 -5.71 -3.17 -4.21
N HIS A 42 -4.64 -3.32 -3.43
CA HIS A 42 -4.13 -2.28 -2.54
C HIS A 42 -3.87 -0.97 -3.30
N PHE A 43 -2.99 -1.02 -4.31
CA PHE A 43 -2.64 0.15 -5.12
C PHE A 43 -3.86 0.75 -5.81
N THR A 44 -4.77 -0.08 -6.31
CA THR A 44 -6.00 0.39 -6.98
C THR A 44 -6.91 1.15 -6.02
N TRP A 45 -7.09 0.65 -4.80
CA TRP A 45 -7.88 1.33 -3.78
C TRP A 45 -7.24 2.68 -3.41
N GLU A 46 -5.93 2.69 -3.18
CA GLU A 46 -5.23 3.91 -2.86
C GLU A 46 -5.28 4.95 -3.99
N GLU A 47 -4.95 4.54 -5.21
CA GLU A 47 -4.87 5.43 -6.37
C GLU A 47 -6.23 6.02 -6.77
N ASN A 48 -7.32 5.27 -6.57
CA ASN A 48 -8.66 5.69 -7.00
C ASN A 48 -9.52 6.29 -5.88
N VAL A 49 -9.25 5.96 -4.62
CA VAL A 49 -10.06 6.38 -3.48
C VAL A 49 -9.27 7.27 -2.54
N VAL A 50 -8.16 6.77 -2.02
CA VAL A 50 -7.39 7.45 -0.96
C VAL A 50 -6.67 8.69 -1.47
N PHE A 51 -5.82 8.56 -2.48
CA PHE A 51 -5.03 9.67 -2.99
C PHE A 51 -5.92 10.80 -3.51
N PRO A 52 -7.02 10.56 -4.26
CA PRO A 52 -7.93 11.61 -4.63
C PRO A 52 -8.61 12.29 -3.43
N LEU A 53 -8.90 11.56 -2.36
CA LEU A 53 -9.45 12.14 -1.13
C LEU A 53 -8.45 13.10 -0.47
N VAL A 54 -7.19 12.66 -0.33
CA VAL A 54 -6.10 13.48 0.23
C VAL A 54 -5.84 14.70 -0.65
N GLU A 55 -5.74 14.55 -1.97
CA GLU A 55 -5.50 15.65 -2.92
C GLU A 55 -6.58 16.73 -2.91
N ARG A 56 -7.84 16.35 -2.63
CA ARG A 56 -8.97 17.28 -2.50
C ARG A 56 -8.93 18.06 -1.21
N ARG A 57 -8.36 17.50 -0.14
CA ARG A 57 -8.40 18.08 1.22
C ARG A 57 -7.07 18.70 1.68
N CYS A 58 -5.94 18.36 1.04
CA CYS A 58 -4.61 18.87 1.41
C CYS A 58 -3.99 19.73 0.29
N PRO A 59 -3.71 21.04 0.52
CA PRO A 59 -3.07 21.89 -0.48
C PRO A 59 -1.55 21.69 -0.58
N GLN A 60 -1.08 21.52 -1.82
CA GLN A 60 0.29 21.52 -2.36
C GLN A 60 1.40 20.66 -1.71
N ALA A 61 1.60 20.67 -0.39
CA ALA A 61 2.78 20.04 0.23
C ALA A 61 2.75 18.50 0.19
N GLU A 62 1.57 17.87 0.19
CA GLU A 62 1.43 16.41 0.10
C GLU A 62 1.31 15.88 -1.33
N ARG A 63 1.14 16.74 -2.33
CA ARG A 63 1.04 16.30 -3.73
C ARG A 63 2.33 15.67 -4.24
N SER A 64 3.49 16.11 -3.72
CA SER A 64 4.79 15.49 -4.06
C SER A 64 4.94 14.10 -3.45
N GLU A 65 4.39 13.86 -2.26
CA GLU A 65 4.41 12.54 -1.62
C GLU A 65 3.51 11.57 -2.38
N LEU A 66 2.28 11.96 -2.70
CA LEU A 66 1.37 11.13 -3.50
C LEU A 66 1.91 10.84 -4.91
N ALA A 67 2.60 11.80 -5.53
CA ALA A 67 3.29 11.55 -6.79
C ALA A 67 4.46 10.56 -6.63
N THR A 68 5.11 10.53 -5.47
CA THR A 68 6.18 9.58 -5.15
C THR A 68 5.61 8.19 -4.94
N LEU A 69 4.56 8.04 -4.15
CA LEU A 69 3.86 6.77 -3.94
C LEU A 69 3.38 6.15 -5.25
N ARG A 70 2.79 6.94 -6.17
CA ARG A 70 2.43 6.43 -7.52
C ARG A 70 3.62 5.93 -8.33
N ARG A 71 4.81 6.54 -8.19
CA ARG A 71 6.04 6.03 -8.84
C ARG A 71 6.51 4.74 -8.18
N GLU A 72 6.40 4.63 -6.86
CA GLU A 72 6.72 3.41 -6.12
C GLU A 72 5.75 2.27 -6.50
N HIS A 73 4.45 2.53 -6.66
CA HIS A 73 3.51 1.54 -7.22
C HIS A 73 3.93 1.06 -8.60
N ALA A 74 4.32 1.98 -9.49
CA ALA A 74 4.78 1.61 -10.83
C ALA A 74 6.07 0.76 -10.78
N GLU A 75 7.01 1.09 -9.90
CA GLU A 75 8.22 0.30 -9.65
C GLU A 75 7.89 -1.10 -9.14
N LEU A 76 7.01 -1.20 -8.12
CA LEU A 76 6.57 -2.46 -7.54
C LEU A 76 5.84 -3.33 -8.56
N ARG A 77 4.92 -2.76 -9.35
CA ARG A 77 4.25 -3.46 -10.47
C ARG A 77 5.25 -3.98 -11.50
N ALA A 78 6.29 -3.19 -11.83
CA ALA A 78 7.34 -3.62 -12.74
C ALA A 78 8.14 -4.81 -12.17
N ILE A 79 8.54 -4.75 -10.89
CA ILE A 79 9.23 -5.86 -10.22
C ILE A 79 8.35 -7.11 -10.19
N LEU A 80 7.08 -6.95 -9.82
CA LEU A 80 6.10 -8.04 -9.77
C LEU A 80 5.86 -8.67 -11.14
N SER A 81 5.92 -7.90 -12.23
CA SER A 81 5.80 -8.45 -13.60
C SER A 81 6.99 -9.32 -13.99
N GLY A 82 8.15 -9.07 -13.37
CA GLY A 82 9.34 -9.90 -13.51
C GLY A 82 9.26 -11.21 -12.72
N THR A 83 10.37 -11.95 -12.72
CA THR A 83 10.52 -13.22 -12.01
C THR A 83 11.37 -13.12 -10.76
N ASP A 84 12.05 -11.98 -10.56
CA ASP A 84 13.00 -11.80 -9.46
C ASP A 84 12.35 -11.12 -8.25
N VAL A 85 11.65 -11.93 -7.46
CA VAL A 85 10.98 -11.51 -6.23
C VAL A 85 11.95 -11.03 -5.15
N THR A 86 13.26 -11.26 -5.30
CA THR A 86 14.25 -10.79 -4.31
C THR A 86 14.38 -9.27 -4.31
N LYS A 87 14.00 -8.61 -5.40
CA LYS A 87 14.01 -7.15 -5.56
C LYS A 87 12.82 -6.46 -4.89
N LEU A 88 11.85 -7.21 -4.35
CA LEU A 88 10.63 -6.62 -3.79
C LEU A 88 10.83 -6.00 -2.41
N LEU A 89 11.75 -6.54 -1.59
CA LEU A 89 11.77 -6.24 -0.16
C LEU A 89 12.05 -4.77 0.13
N GLU A 90 13.18 -4.25 -0.36
CA GLU A 90 13.58 -2.87 -0.09
C GLU A 90 12.55 -1.85 -0.64
N PRO A 91 12.04 -1.97 -1.89
CA PRO A 91 10.99 -1.10 -2.37
C PRO A 91 9.69 -1.18 -1.56
N LEU A 92 9.27 -2.37 -1.11
CA LEU A 92 8.08 -2.54 -0.27
C LEU A 92 8.26 -1.90 1.11
N GLU A 93 9.40 -2.10 1.76
CA GLU A 93 9.68 -1.50 3.07
C GLU A 93 9.68 0.03 3.00
N ARG A 94 10.34 0.60 1.99
CA ARG A 94 10.37 2.05 1.76
C ARG A 94 8.97 2.61 1.50
N HIS A 95 8.19 1.90 0.69
CA HIS A 95 6.84 2.29 0.31
C HIS A 95 5.89 2.30 1.52
N LYS A 96 5.87 1.18 2.26
CA LYS A 96 5.12 1.03 3.51
C LYS A 96 5.42 2.16 4.49
N GLU A 97 6.70 2.42 4.76
CA GLU A 97 7.09 3.45 5.72
C GLU A 97 6.58 4.85 5.32
N ARG A 98 6.51 5.13 4.01
CA ARG A 98 6.01 6.41 3.50
C ARG A 98 4.51 6.52 3.67
N GLU A 99 3.75 5.48 3.36
CA GLU A 99 2.29 5.44 3.50
C GLU A 99 1.88 5.61 4.96
N GLU A 100 2.47 4.81 5.85
CA GLU A 100 2.15 4.82 7.27
C GLU A 100 2.44 6.18 7.91
N ARG A 101 3.61 6.77 7.61
CA ARG A 101 4.02 8.05 8.20
C ARG A 101 3.36 9.28 7.60
N SER A 102 2.77 9.14 6.42
CA SER A 102 2.20 10.27 5.68
C SER A 102 0.71 10.08 5.47
N VAL A 103 0.32 9.18 4.56
CA VAL A 103 -1.06 9.05 4.10
C VAL A 103 -1.98 8.54 5.21
N TYR A 104 -1.64 7.42 5.86
CA TYR A 104 -2.54 6.82 6.84
C TYR A 104 -2.60 7.63 8.13
N ALA A 105 -1.46 8.15 8.60
CA ALA A 105 -1.42 9.11 9.70
C ALA A 105 -2.32 10.32 9.41
N TRP A 106 -2.21 10.91 8.22
CA TRP A 106 -3.07 12.04 7.83
C TRP A 106 -4.55 11.67 7.82
N LEU A 107 -4.93 10.51 7.27
CA LEU A 107 -6.32 10.05 7.27
C LEU A 107 -6.85 9.87 8.70
N ASP A 108 -6.06 9.27 9.58
CA ASP A 108 -6.47 9.05 10.96
C ASP A 108 -6.62 10.36 11.75
N ASP A 109 -5.78 11.36 11.46
CA ASP A 109 -5.82 12.67 12.11
C ASP A 109 -6.92 13.60 11.55
N ASN A 110 -7.29 13.46 10.27
CA ASN A 110 -8.16 14.41 9.57
C ASN A 110 -9.56 13.88 9.24
N LEU A 111 -9.81 12.57 9.35
CA LEU A 111 -11.13 11.98 9.12
C LEU A 111 -11.85 11.66 10.43
N SER A 112 -13.15 11.94 10.44
CA SER A 112 -14.03 11.45 11.51
C SER A 112 -14.10 9.91 11.49
N ARG A 113 -14.47 9.32 12.63
CA ARG A 113 -14.65 7.86 12.74
C ARG A 113 -15.61 7.29 11.69
N GLY A 114 -16.68 8.03 11.37
CA GLY A 114 -17.66 7.64 10.35
C GLY A 114 -17.04 7.62 8.95
N GLU A 115 -16.25 8.64 8.60
CA GLU A 115 -15.52 8.70 7.32
C GLU A 115 -14.48 7.58 7.22
N ARG A 116 -13.70 7.32 8.28
CA ARG A 116 -12.72 6.21 8.28
C ARG A 116 -13.38 4.85 8.10
N THR A 117 -14.49 4.61 8.80
CA THR A 117 -15.26 3.37 8.64
C THR A 117 -15.85 3.24 7.24
N GLY A 118 -16.28 4.35 6.63
CA GLY A 118 -16.74 4.37 5.25
C GLY A 118 -15.61 4.02 4.27
N LEU A 119 -14.46 4.67 4.44
CA LEU A 119 -13.28 4.49 3.60
C LEU A 119 -12.77 3.05 3.62
N LEU A 120 -12.72 2.40 4.79
CA LEU A 120 -12.29 0.99 4.93
C LEU A 120 -13.25 -0.02 4.31
N LYS A 121 -14.51 0.35 4.02
CA LYS A 121 -15.45 -0.54 3.31
C LYS A 121 -15.22 -0.57 1.81
N GLU A 122 -14.45 0.39 1.29
CA GLU A 122 -14.09 0.48 -0.13
C GLU A 122 -12.76 -0.25 -0.44
N ALA A 123 -12.02 -0.68 0.58
CA ALA A 123 -10.77 -1.44 0.49
C ALA A 123 -11.00 -2.95 0.26
#